data_AF-A0A5B2YX96-F1
#
_entry.id   AF-A0A5B2YX96-F1
#
_cell.length_a   1.000
_cell.length_b   1.000
_cell.length_c   1.000
_cell.angle_alpha   90.00
_cell.angle_beta   90.00
_cell.angle_gamma   90.00
#
_symmetry.space_group_name_H-M   'P 1'
#
loop_
_entity.id
_entity.type
_entity.pdbx_description
1 polymer ?
#
loop_
_entity_poly.entity_id
_entity_poly.type
_entity_poly.pdbx_seq_one_letter_code
_entity_poly.pdbx_strand_id
1 'polypeptide(L)'
;MSLQFTSWNRMESMSRIVFAIATLLTMTLIFGYINSISIVFAQSEIDNSTSTEAVTSSYDAIIKAILIISQLVIAGLAFNEILYMYLKQSRITLFNNNDTSTWTSHFQVSDRYLNLIIIFSIVMAASSTTILLIQVIDLEKELGIDITTAFNIITSTSVGGVWITRIICSIVIILAAIIYYTLLFKIKKIKNKEYKLSFTKGKGQKVIKYLFPSLILFSILVSLYSNSMISHSNALSSYSKLAVFVDWIHLTAVAIWIGGLFYIYSIILKDWKVNYDGNRSKRKGISSLVRLGEINGIDRQTIAAKFIMNFSYVAILSLIIIGITGLILGRIHLQNISSLFLTVYGNILILKICLTLPMIILGKYNQDKVAHMSNLEINHENINLEENSKDIENIRNFILKKVKKSIGIELLLGIAIVTVASFLSVTSPPSLSTSNDSDAYLNVNQEPMLALSFGDGNMFTLITILLSSTIIIAGFVNLRKNARKIKITWK
;
A
#
# COMPACT_ATOMS: atom_id res chain seq x y z
N MET A 1 -8.56 -29.73 7.27
CA MET A 1 -8.95 -28.99 8.50
C MET A 1 -7.77 -28.41 9.29
N SER A 2 -6.67 -29.16 9.54
CA SER A 2 -5.54 -28.68 10.36
C SER A 2 -4.74 -27.50 9.77
N LEU A 3 -4.61 -27.38 8.44
CA LEU A 3 -3.85 -26.30 7.79
C LEU A 3 -4.59 -24.95 7.65
N GLN A 4 -5.93 -24.95 7.57
CA GLN A 4 -6.72 -23.72 7.70
C GLN A 4 -6.62 -23.14 9.12
N PHE A 5 -6.45 -24.00 10.12
CA PHE A 5 -6.26 -23.61 11.52
C PHE A 5 -4.89 -22.94 11.74
N THR A 6 -3.85 -23.36 11.01
CA THR A 6 -2.50 -22.78 11.16
C THR A 6 -2.33 -21.44 10.43
N SER A 7 -2.97 -21.24 9.27
CA SER A 7 -3.02 -19.91 8.63
C SER A 7 -3.88 -18.94 9.44
N TRP A 8 -4.99 -19.40 10.03
CA TRP A 8 -5.83 -18.64 10.94
C TRP A 8 -5.07 -18.18 12.18
N ASN A 9 -4.42 -19.10 12.91
CA ASN A 9 -3.66 -18.76 14.12
C ASN A 9 -2.52 -17.78 13.82
N ARG A 10 -1.92 -17.84 12.63
CA ARG A 10 -0.89 -16.88 12.20
C ARG A 10 -1.47 -15.52 11.81
N MET A 11 -2.60 -15.46 11.09
CA MET A 11 -3.25 -14.19 10.79
C MET A 11 -3.75 -13.51 12.06
N GLU A 12 -4.30 -14.28 13.01
CA GLU A 12 -4.70 -13.80 14.32
C GLU A 12 -3.48 -13.30 15.12
N SER A 13 -2.37 -14.04 15.11
CA SER A 13 -1.09 -13.60 15.68
C SER A 13 -0.59 -12.30 15.04
N MET A 14 -0.65 -12.16 13.72
CA MET A 14 -0.29 -10.92 13.02
C MET A 14 -1.22 -9.76 13.40
N SER A 15 -2.54 -9.97 13.56
CA SER A 15 -3.40 -8.89 14.09
C SER A 15 -3.06 -8.51 15.51
N ARG A 16 -2.65 -9.46 16.36
CA ARG A 16 -2.23 -9.17 17.74
C ARG A 16 -0.92 -8.38 17.76
N ILE A 17 0.03 -8.72 16.89
CA ILE A 17 1.30 -7.98 16.73
C ILE A 17 1.04 -6.56 16.21
N VAL A 18 0.21 -6.40 15.17
CA VAL A 18 -0.10 -5.06 14.65
C VAL A 18 -0.93 -4.26 15.64
N PHE A 19 -1.86 -4.89 16.36
CA PHE A 19 -2.56 -4.26 17.46
C PHE A 19 -1.57 -3.81 18.53
N ALA A 20 -0.61 -4.65 18.93
CA ALA A 20 0.43 -4.29 19.91
C ALA A 20 1.30 -3.12 19.43
N ILE A 21 1.73 -3.11 18.15
CA ILE A 21 2.51 -2.02 17.55
C ILE A 21 1.67 -0.73 17.48
N ALA A 22 0.42 -0.81 17.03
CA ALA A 22 -0.51 0.30 16.98
C ALA A 22 -0.76 0.88 18.39
N THR A 23 -0.99 0.02 19.38
CA THR A 23 -1.13 0.44 20.78
C THR A 23 0.15 1.05 21.31
N LEU A 24 1.32 0.50 20.97
CA LEU A 24 2.62 1.05 21.38
C LEU A 24 2.81 2.45 20.78
N LEU A 25 2.50 2.65 19.50
CA LEU A 25 2.55 3.97 18.85
C LEU A 25 1.58 4.96 19.52
N THR A 26 0.36 4.54 19.87
CA THR A 26 -0.55 5.41 20.64
C THR A 26 -0.04 5.69 22.04
N MET A 27 0.63 4.73 22.69
CA MET A 27 1.24 4.94 24.00
C MET A 27 2.43 5.89 23.91
N THR A 28 3.20 5.89 22.81
CA THR A 28 4.25 6.90 22.59
C THR A 28 3.67 8.31 22.42
N LEU A 29 2.51 8.45 21.79
CA LEU A 29 1.79 9.73 21.74
C LEU A 29 1.30 10.16 23.13
N ILE A 30 0.76 9.24 23.93
CA ILE A 30 0.29 9.51 25.30
C ILE A 30 1.47 9.87 26.21
N PHE A 31 2.58 9.15 26.12
CA PHE A 31 3.79 9.43 26.90
C PHE A 31 4.44 10.76 26.47
N GLY A 32 4.44 11.06 25.17
CA GLY A 32 4.83 12.39 24.65
C GLY A 32 3.95 13.51 25.19
N TYR A 33 2.62 13.31 25.23
CA TYR A 33 1.68 14.24 25.84
C TYR A 33 1.95 14.45 27.34
N ILE A 34 2.15 13.37 28.09
CA ILE A 34 2.45 13.44 29.54
C ILE A 34 3.78 14.16 29.80
N ASN A 35 4.80 13.94 28.96
CA ASN A 35 6.07 14.66 29.09
C ASN A 35 6.01 16.11 28.63
N SER A 36 5.13 16.45 27.67
CA SER A 36 4.90 17.84 27.24
C SER A 36 4.21 18.71 28.30
N ILE A 37 3.56 18.10 29.30
CA ILE A 37 3.06 18.81 30.50
C ILE A 37 4.23 19.29 31.38
N SER A 38 5.44 18.75 31.21
CA SER A 38 6.60 18.98 32.10
C SER A 38 7.75 19.78 31.47
N ILE A 39 7.64 20.26 30.22
CA ILE A 39 8.74 20.96 29.54
C ILE A 39 8.20 22.24 28.89
N VAL A 40 8.05 23.28 29.72
CA VAL A 40 8.21 24.66 29.28
C VAL A 40 9.67 25.00 29.49
N PHE A 41 10.47 24.95 28.43
CA PHE A 41 11.74 25.68 28.40
C PHE A 41 11.72 26.60 27.18
N ALA A 42 11.78 27.88 27.51
CA ALA A 42 11.83 29.01 26.61
C ALA A 42 13.05 28.93 25.69
N GLN A 43 12.86 29.30 24.43
CA GLN A 43 13.90 29.98 23.68
C GLN A 43 13.23 30.91 22.66
N SER A 44 13.32 32.21 22.93
CA SER A 44 12.95 33.30 22.03
C SER A 44 14.15 33.61 21.13
N GLU A 45 13.99 33.44 19.83
CA GLU A 45 14.70 34.26 18.86
C GLU A 45 13.67 34.85 17.91
N ILE A 46 13.68 36.18 17.88
CA ILE A 46 12.77 37.05 17.16
C ILE A 46 13.33 37.17 15.74
N ASP A 47 12.61 36.63 14.76
CA ASP A 47 12.75 37.07 13.37
C ASP A 47 11.36 37.35 12.79
N ASN A 48 11.05 38.65 12.69
CA ASN A 48 9.89 39.19 12.02
C ASN A 48 10.06 39.01 10.51
N SER A 49 9.59 37.89 9.97
CA SER A 49 9.21 37.83 8.56
C SER A 49 7.88 37.09 8.45
N THR A 50 6.93 37.70 7.74
CA THR A 50 5.68 37.09 7.31
C THR A 50 5.98 35.71 6.73
N SER A 51 5.50 34.65 7.38
CA SER A 51 5.72 33.26 6.96
C SER A 51 5.05 33.02 5.61
N THR A 52 5.78 33.25 4.52
CA THR A 52 5.34 32.92 3.18
C THR A 52 5.45 31.42 3.01
N GLU A 53 4.32 30.70 3.03
CA GLU A 53 4.26 29.32 2.58
C GLU A 53 4.78 29.27 1.13
N ALA A 54 5.89 28.57 0.92
CA ALA A 54 6.52 28.47 -0.39
C ALA A 54 6.14 27.15 -1.04
N VAL A 55 5.55 27.22 -2.23
CA VAL A 55 5.42 26.08 -3.14
C VAL A 55 6.62 26.13 -4.07
N THR A 56 7.55 25.17 -3.95
CA THR A 56 8.82 25.21 -4.70
C THR A 56 8.59 25.09 -6.21
N SER A 57 7.81 24.09 -6.65
CA SER A 57 7.43 23.92 -8.06
C SER A 57 6.29 22.91 -8.23
N SER A 58 5.27 23.27 -9.03
CA SER A 58 4.20 22.33 -9.41
C SER A 58 4.69 21.20 -10.33
N TYR A 59 5.74 21.44 -11.12
CA TYR A 59 6.32 20.41 -11.98
C TYR A 59 7.04 19.33 -11.17
N ASP A 60 7.75 19.71 -10.10
CA ASP A 60 8.36 18.76 -9.16
C ASP A 60 7.30 17.86 -8.52
N ALA A 61 6.15 18.42 -8.11
CA ALA A 61 5.05 17.65 -7.54
C ALA A 61 4.50 16.59 -8.51
N ILE A 62 4.34 16.91 -9.79
CA ILE A 62 3.81 15.97 -10.80
C ILE A 62 4.79 14.83 -11.05
N ILE A 63 6.08 15.12 -11.21
CA ILE A 63 7.08 14.07 -11.43
C ILE A 63 7.27 13.22 -10.17
N LYS A 64 7.23 13.83 -8.97
CA LYS A 64 7.20 13.10 -7.69
C LYS A 64 5.99 12.18 -7.60
N ALA A 65 4.81 12.59 -8.07
CA ALA A 65 3.65 11.69 -8.11
C ALA A 65 3.94 10.44 -8.95
N ILE A 66 4.48 10.61 -10.16
CA ILE A 66 4.84 9.49 -11.05
C ILE A 66 5.86 8.56 -10.38
N LEU A 67 6.89 9.14 -9.75
CA LEU A 67 7.90 8.40 -9.01
C LEU A 67 7.26 7.57 -7.88
N ILE A 68 6.48 8.21 -7.00
CA ILE A 68 5.87 7.52 -5.85
C ILE A 68 4.90 6.45 -6.34
N ILE A 69 4.04 6.74 -7.32
CA ILE A 69 3.12 5.75 -7.91
C ILE A 69 3.89 4.52 -8.42
N SER A 70 5.01 4.73 -9.14
CA SER A 70 5.84 3.63 -9.62
C SER A 70 6.39 2.76 -8.47
N GLN A 71 6.83 3.39 -7.38
CA GLN A 71 7.33 2.68 -6.21
C GLN A 71 6.23 1.89 -5.49
N LEU A 72 5.06 2.51 -5.28
CA LEU A 72 3.91 1.86 -4.65
C LEU A 72 3.45 0.64 -5.45
N VAL A 73 3.42 0.76 -6.78
CA VAL A 73 3.04 -0.34 -7.68
C VAL A 73 4.04 -1.49 -7.57
N ILE A 74 5.35 -1.23 -7.64
CA ILE A 74 6.36 -2.30 -7.54
C ILE A 74 6.27 -3.03 -6.18
N ALA A 75 6.17 -2.28 -5.08
CA ALA A 75 6.04 -2.83 -3.74
C ALA A 75 4.78 -3.66 -3.57
N GLY A 76 3.64 -3.15 -4.05
CA GLY A 76 2.38 -3.87 -4.06
C GLY A 76 2.43 -5.13 -4.91
N LEU A 77 3.00 -5.07 -6.12
CA LEU A 77 3.17 -6.23 -6.99
C LEU A 77 4.00 -7.32 -6.30
N ALA A 78 5.17 -6.97 -5.75
CA ALA A 78 6.08 -7.93 -5.11
C ALA A 78 5.46 -8.56 -3.86
N PHE A 79 4.87 -7.75 -2.97
CA PHE A 79 4.22 -8.25 -1.75
C PHE A 79 3.04 -9.18 -2.08
N ASN A 80 2.19 -8.78 -3.00
CA ASN A 80 0.98 -9.54 -3.33
C ASN A 80 1.28 -10.80 -4.13
N GLU A 81 2.35 -10.83 -4.93
CA GLU A 81 2.82 -12.06 -5.56
C GLU A 81 3.27 -13.09 -4.50
N ILE A 82 4.02 -12.67 -3.47
CA ILE A 82 4.40 -13.54 -2.34
C ILE A 82 3.15 -14.07 -1.64
N LEU A 83 2.18 -13.20 -1.35
CA LEU A 83 0.92 -13.56 -0.72
C LEU A 83 0.13 -14.56 -1.57
N TYR A 84 -0.01 -14.30 -2.88
CA TYR A 84 -0.69 -15.16 -3.83
C TYR A 84 -0.04 -16.54 -3.89
N MET A 85 1.29 -16.58 -3.97
CA MET A 85 2.08 -17.80 -3.99
C MET A 85 1.92 -18.63 -2.71
N TYR A 86 1.84 -17.97 -1.56
CA TYR A 86 1.60 -18.59 -0.26
C TYR A 86 0.20 -19.23 -0.19
N LEU A 87 -0.83 -18.48 -0.59
CA LEU A 87 -2.23 -18.95 -0.60
C LEU A 87 -2.43 -20.12 -1.57
N LYS A 88 -1.85 -20.05 -2.78
CA LYS A 88 -1.90 -21.14 -3.76
C LYS A 88 -1.26 -22.42 -3.23
N GLN A 89 -0.11 -22.32 -2.55
CA GLN A 89 0.60 -23.48 -2.00
C GLN A 89 -0.22 -24.21 -0.92
N SER A 90 -0.93 -23.46 -0.06
CA SER A 90 -1.76 -24.02 1.01
C SER A 90 -2.93 -24.88 0.49
N ARG A 91 -3.51 -24.53 -0.67
CA ARG A 91 -4.59 -25.33 -1.29
C ARG A 91 -4.10 -26.66 -1.84
N ILE A 92 -2.94 -26.66 -2.50
CA ILE A 92 -2.38 -27.86 -3.14
C ILE A 92 -2.07 -28.93 -2.09
N THR A 93 -1.56 -28.56 -0.92
CA THR A 93 -1.30 -29.51 0.17
C THR A 93 -2.57 -30.13 0.77
N LEU A 94 -3.74 -29.48 0.65
CA LEU A 94 -5.00 -30.02 1.15
C LEU A 94 -5.59 -31.07 0.22
N PHE A 95 -5.50 -30.88 -1.11
CA PHE A 95 -6.01 -31.84 -2.09
C PHE A 95 -5.10 -33.07 -2.27
N ASN A 96 -3.79 -32.90 -2.13
CA ASN A 96 -2.81 -33.97 -2.33
C ASN A 96 -2.82 -35.06 -1.23
N ASN A 97 -3.62 -34.89 -0.17
CA ASN A 97 -3.83 -35.91 0.86
C ASN A 97 -4.97 -36.89 0.53
N ASN A 98 -5.85 -36.57 -0.43
CA ASN A 98 -7.03 -37.37 -0.72
C ASN A 98 -7.03 -38.02 -2.12
N ASP A 99 -6.18 -37.59 -3.04
CA ASP A 99 -6.05 -38.21 -4.37
C ASP A 99 -4.59 -38.27 -4.81
N THR A 100 -4.16 -39.43 -5.32
CA THR A 100 -2.88 -39.66 -6.01
C THR A 100 -2.83 -39.02 -7.40
N SER A 101 -3.78 -38.14 -7.73
CA SER A 101 -3.72 -37.34 -8.95
C SER A 101 -2.70 -36.23 -8.77
N THR A 102 -1.63 -36.35 -9.54
CA THR A 102 -0.53 -35.39 -9.63
C THR A 102 -1.03 -34.06 -10.20
N TRP A 103 -1.66 -33.23 -9.37
CA TRP A 103 -1.88 -31.82 -9.64
C TRP A 103 -0.52 -31.13 -9.64
N THR A 104 0.20 -31.30 -10.75
CA THR A 104 1.45 -30.61 -11.00
C THR A 104 1.12 -29.12 -10.96
N SER A 105 1.62 -28.46 -9.91
CA SER A 105 1.45 -27.04 -9.72
C SER A 105 2.15 -26.35 -10.88
N HIS A 106 1.39 -26.01 -11.93
CA HIS A 106 1.93 -25.25 -13.04
C HIS A 106 2.44 -23.93 -12.48
N PHE A 107 3.77 -23.83 -12.45
CA PHE A 107 4.54 -22.64 -12.17
C PHE A 107 4.24 -21.66 -13.31
N GLN A 108 3.33 -20.74 -13.07
CA GLN A 108 3.11 -19.62 -13.97
C GLN A 108 3.06 -18.38 -13.10
N VAL A 109 4.25 -17.83 -12.84
CA VAL A 109 4.35 -16.37 -12.68
C VAL A 109 3.83 -15.80 -13.98
N SER A 110 2.90 -14.86 -13.89
CA SER A 110 2.37 -14.27 -15.11
C SER A 110 3.48 -13.46 -15.80
N ASP A 111 3.69 -13.66 -17.10
CA ASP A 111 4.63 -12.83 -17.88
C ASP A 111 4.30 -11.32 -17.70
N ARG A 112 3.02 -11.02 -17.44
CA ARG A 112 2.53 -9.69 -17.12
C ARG A 112 3.10 -9.13 -15.81
N TYR A 113 3.20 -9.93 -14.75
CA TYR A 113 3.80 -9.50 -13.49
C TYR A 113 5.24 -9.01 -13.74
N LEU A 114 6.03 -9.80 -14.45
CA LEU A 114 7.41 -9.47 -14.79
C LEU A 114 7.50 -8.21 -15.66
N ASN A 115 6.68 -8.12 -16.71
CA ASN A 115 6.65 -6.95 -17.59
C ASN A 115 6.28 -5.68 -16.84
N LEU A 116 5.29 -5.74 -15.94
CA LEU A 116 4.89 -4.58 -15.13
C LEU A 116 6.01 -4.16 -14.17
N ILE A 117 6.67 -5.11 -13.50
CA ILE A 117 7.82 -4.79 -12.62
C ILE A 117 8.92 -4.07 -13.42
N ILE A 118 9.28 -4.55 -14.60
CA ILE A 118 10.32 -3.92 -15.44
C ILE A 118 9.89 -2.53 -15.88
N ILE A 119 8.67 -2.36 -16.40
CA ILE A 119 8.14 -1.07 -16.86
C ILE A 119 8.18 -0.05 -15.72
N PHE A 120 7.62 -0.38 -14.55
CA PHE A 120 7.58 0.56 -13.43
C PHE A 120 8.97 0.84 -12.85
N SER A 121 9.92 -0.10 -12.93
CA SER A 121 11.31 0.14 -12.51
C SER A 121 12.03 1.12 -13.44
N ILE A 122 11.76 1.07 -14.74
CA ILE A 122 12.27 2.04 -15.71
C ILE A 122 11.65 3.42 -15.44
N VAL A 123 10.32 3.48 -15.21
CA VAL A 123 9.62 4.73 -14.86
C VAL A 123 10.18 5.33 -13.56
N MET A 124 10.47 4.50 -12.54
CA MET A 124 11.10 4.92 -11.29
C MET A 124 12.48 5.57 -11.52
N ALA A 125 13.34 4.93 -12.32
CA ALA A 125 14.67 5.46 -12.64
C ALA A 125 14.60 6.78 -13.45
N ALA A 126 13.71 6.82 -14.45
CA ALA A 126 13.53 7.97 -15.31
C ALA A 126 13.00 9.18 -14.52
N SER A 127 11.91 9.00 -13.78
CA SER A 127 11.32 10.07 -12.94
C SER A 127 12.28 10.56 -11.85
N SER A 128 13.04 9.67 -11.22
CA SER A 128 14.07 10.06 -10.24
C SER A 128 15.16 10.92 -10.85
N THR A 129 15.57 10.62 -12.09
CA THR A 129 16.58 11.41 -12.81
C THR A 129 16.01 12.75 -13.25
N THR A 130 14.77 12.79 -13.72
CA THR A 130 14.08 14.03 -14.07
C THR A 130 13.95 14.98 -12.88
N ILE A 131 13.62 14.48 -11.69
CA ILE A 131 13.56 15.31 -10.46
C ILE A 131 14.91 15.94 -10.16
N LEU A 132 16.00 15.16 -10.22
CA LEU A 132 17.35 15.69 -9.99
C LEU A 132 17.70 16.76 -11.01
N LEU A 133 17.41 16.54 -12.29
CA LEU A 133 17.68 17.52 -13.35
C LEU A 133 16.88 18.81 -13.18
N ILE A 134 15.61 18.73 -12.77
CA ILE A 134 14.81 19.92 -12.44
C ILE A 134 15.47 20.70 -11.31
N GLN A 135 15.89 20.03 -10.24
CA GLN A 135 16.58 20.69 -9.11
C GLN A 135 17.91 21.33 -9.52
N VAL A 136 18.65 20.72 -10.46
CA VAL A 136 19.90 21.30 -11.00
C VAL A 136 19.63 22.56 -11.79
N ILE A 137 18.59 22.57 -12.62
CA ILE A 137 18.18 23.76 -13.40
C ILE A 137 17.68 24.87 -12.48
N ASP A 138 16.93 24.52 -11.44
CA ASP A 138 16.42 25.51 -10.49
C ASP A 138 17.57 26.15 -9.70
N LEU A 139 18.56 25.35 -9.25
CA LEU A 139 19.74 25.86 -8.55
C LEU A 139 20.66 26.70 -9.43
N GLU A 140 20.86 26.31 -10.70
CA GLU A 140 21.60 27.08 -11.69
C GLU A 140 21.01 28.48 -11.84
N LYS A 141 19.69 28.57 -12.00
CA LYS A 141 18.98 29.86 -12.15
C LYS A 141 19.06 30.72 -10.90
N GLU A 142 18.99 30.11 -9.71
CA GLU A 142 18.99 30.84 -8.44
C GLU A 142 20.38 31.40 -8.10
N LEU A 143 21.44 30.61 -8.34
CA LEU A 143 22.82 31.00 -7.99
C LEU A 143 23.60 31.62 -9.16
N GLY A 144 23.08 31.56 -10.39
CA GLY A 144 23.79 32.04 -11.59
C GLY A 144 25.08 31.27 -11.90
N ILE A 145 25.16 30.01 -11.49
CA ILE A 145 26.33 29.14 -11.67
C ILE A 145 26.17 28.25 -12.90
N ASP A 146 27.26 27.64 -13.40
CA ASP A 146 27.16 26.69 -14.50
C ASP A 146 26.44 25.38 -14.11
N ILE A 147 25.73 24.78 -15.07
CA ILE A 147 24.98 23.52 -14.87
C ILE A 147 25.86 22.40 -14.29
N THR A 148 27.14 22.35 -14.67
CA THR A 148 28.08 21.34 -14.18
C THR A 148 28.44 21.52 -12.70
N THR A 149 28.68 22.74 -12.24
CA THR A 149 28.87 22.99 -10.80
C THR A 149 27.58 22.79 -10.02
N ALA A 150 26.42 23.23 -10.54
CA ALA A 150 25.12 22.98 -9.91
C ALA A 150 24.85 21.47 -9.75
N PHE A 151 25.16 20.67 -10.76
CA PHE A 151 25.07 19.21 -10.72
C PHE A 151 26.00 18.61 -9.66
N ASN A 152 27.25 19.05 -9.59
CA ASN A 152 28.22 18.57 -8.60
C ASN A 152 27.79 18.93 -7.16
N ILE A 153 27.26 20.14 -6.96
CA ILE A 153 26.73 20.57 -5.66
C ILE A 153 25.58 19.65 -5.28
N ILE A 154 24.54 19.50 -6.11
CA ILE A 154 23.37 18.69 -5.77
C ILE A 154 23.72 17.21 -5.56
N THR A 155 24.59 16.65 -6.39
CA THR A 155 25.01 15.24 -6.24
C THR A 155 25.86 14.99 -4.99
N SER A 156 26.54 16.01 -4.47
CA SER A 156 27.26 15.93 -3.18
C SER A 156 26.35 16.02 -1.95
N THR A 157 25.10 16.48 -2.12
CA THR A 157 24.12 16.57 -1.02
C THR A 157 23.35 15.25 -0.79
N SER A 158 22.49 15.24 0.23
CA SER A 158 21.57 14.13 0.51
C SER A 158 20.65 13.79 -0.66
N VAL A 159 20.32 14.78 -1.51
CA VAL A 159 19.53 14.61 -2.74
C VAL A 159 20.25 13.67 -3.72
N GLY A 160 21.55 13.88 -3.93
CA GLY A 160 22.39 13.01 -4.75
C GLY A 160 22.41 11.57 -4.25
N GLY A 161 22.59 11.39 -2.93
CA GLY A 161 22.57 10.08 -2.29
C GLY A 161 21.25 9.31 -2.49
N VAL A 162 20.12 10.00 -2.39
CA VAL A 162 18.80 9.41 -2.66
C VAL A 162 18.61 9.07 -4.14
N TRP A 163 19.03 9.94 -5.05
CA TRP A 163 18.99 9.63 -6.48
C TRP A 163 19.81 8.36 -6.78
N ILE A 164 21.05 8.27 -6.30
CA ILE A 164 21.91 7.07 -6.47
C ILE A 164 21.22 5.82 -5.91
N THR A 165 20.64 5.92 -4.71
CA THR A 165 19.92 4.81 -4.07
C THR A 165 18.77 4.30 -4.94
N ARG A 166 17.99 5.21 -5.53
CA ARG A 166 16.87 4.87 -6.40
C ARG A 166 17.33 4.24 -7.73
N ILE A 167 18.43 4.73 -8.31
CA ILE A 167 19.00 4.14 -9.53
C ILE A 167 19.51 2.73 -9.25
N ILE A 168 20.29 2.53 -8.19
CA ILE A 168 20.80 1.21 -7.78
C ILE A 168 19.63 0.24 -7.54
N CYS A 169 18.61 0.65 -6.79
CA CYS A 169 17.44 -0.18 -6.54
C CYS A 169 16.70 -0.54 -7.84
N SER A 170 16.52 0.43 -8.76
CA SER A 170 15.90 0.18 -10.07
C SER A 170 16.64 -0.89 -10.87
N ILE A 171 17.97 -0.79 -10.92
CA ILE A 171 18.83 -1.75 -11.63
C ILE A 171 18.73 -3.13 -10.98
N VAL A 172 18.82 -3.21 -9.65
CA VAL A 172 18.69 -4.48 -8.91
C VAL A 172 17.34 -5.15 -9.17
N ILE A 173 16.25 -4.38 -9.18
CA ILE A 173 14.90 -4.91 -9.45
C ILE A 173 14.80 -5.42 -10.89
N ILE A 174 15.31 -4.67 -11.88
CA ILE A 174 15.30 -5.09 -13.30
C ILE A 174 16.12 -6.37 -13.48
N LEU A 175 17.34 -6.43 -12.94
CA LEU A 175 18.19 -7.61 -13.02
C LEU A 175 17.54 -8.81 -12.32
N ALA A 176 16.97 -8.62 -11.14
CA ALA A 176 16.23 -9.66 -10.42
C ALA A 176 15.05 -10.18 -11.26
N ALA A 177 14.28 -9.30 -11.91
CA ALA A 177 13.16 -9.68 -12.77
C ALA A 177 13.61 -10.47 -14.02
N ILE A 178 14.68 -10.04 -14.69
CA ILE A 178 15.25 -10.73 -15.86
C ILE A 178 15.82 -12.11 -15.48
N ILE A 179 16.59 -12.19 -14.40
CA ILE A 179 17.13 -13.46 -13.91
C ILE A 179 15.97 -14.38 -13.51
N TYR A 180 14.94 -13.85 -12.85
CA TYR A 180 13.77 -14.63 -12.48
C TYR A 180 13.04 -15.18 -13.72
N TYR A 181 12.83 -14.36 -14.75
CA TYR A 181 12.24 -14.78 -16.02
C TYR A 181 13.05 -15.90 -16.69
N THR A 182 14.36 -15.72 -16.83
CA THR A 182 15.23 -16.71 -17.49
C THR A 182 15.28 -18.04 -16.75
N LEU A 183 15.31 -18.03 -15.41
CA LEU A 183 15.25 -19.24 -14.60
C LEU A 183 13.91 -19.96 -14.76
N LEU A 184 12.79 -19.23 -14.75
CA LEU A 184 11.46 -19.80 -14.97
C LEU A 184 11.33 -20.42 -16.37
N PHE A 185 11.84 -19.74 -17.39
CA PHE A 185 11.84 -20.25 -18.77
C PHE A 185 12.67 -21.54 -18.88
N LYS A 186 13.86 -21.59 -18.29
CA LYS A 186 14.69 -22.81 -18.24
C LYS A 186 13.97 -23.97 -17.55
N ILE A 187 13.31 -23.72 -16.41
CA ILE A 187 12.54 -24.75 -15.69
C ILE A 187 11.37 -25.26 -16.54
N LYS A 188 10.66 -24.36 -17.24
CA LYS A 188 9.56 -24.73 -18.15
C LYS A 188 10.06 -25.60 -19.30
N LYS A 189 11.22 -25.28 -19.89
CA LYS A 189 11.85 -26.05 -20.97
C LYS A 189 12.30 -27.44 -20.53
N ILE A 190 12.88 -27.56 -19.32
CA ILE A 190 13.32 -28.86 -18.76
C ILE A 190 12.12 -29.77 -18.48
N LYS A 191 11.05 -29.26 -17.86
CA LYS A 191 9.84 -30.06 -17.59
C LYS A 191 9.13 -30.54 -18.87
N ASN A 192 9.18 -29.76 -19.95
CA ASN A 192 8.64 -30.19 -21.24
C ASN A 192 9.47 -31.34 -21.88
N LYS A 193 10.75 -31.48 -21.50
CA LYS A 193 11.61 -32.62 -21.87
C LYS A 193 11.48 -33.82 -20.91
N GLU A 194 11.25 -33.58 -19.62
CA GLU A 194 11.22 -34.59 -18.55
C GLU A 194 9.86 -35.28 -18.33
N TYR A 195 8.85 -35.07 -19.18
CA TYR A 195 7.66 -35.96 -19.22
C TYR A 195 8.01 -37.44 -19.49
N LYS A 196 9.29 -37.76 -19.75
CA LYS A 196 9.83 -39.10 -19.95
C LYS A 196 10.60 -39.72 -18.77
N LEU A 197 11.01 -38.99 -17.72
CA LEU A 197 11.75 -39.63 -16.62
C LEU A 197 11.50 -38.94 -15.27
N SER A 198 11.03 -39.74 -14.32
CA SER A 198 10.53 -39.33 -13.01
C SER A 198 11.59 -38.77 -12.06
N PHE A 199 11.15 -37.75 -11.31
CA PHE A 199 11.50 -37.43 -9.92
C PHE A 199 12.99 -37.34 -9.54
N THR A 200 13.48 -36.11 -9.41
CA THR A 200 14.05 -35.56 -8.15
C THR A 200 14.39 -34.08 -8.37
N LYS A 201 13.74 -33.15 -7.65
CA LYS A 201 14.23 -31.79 -7.28
C LYS A 201 13.08 -30.88 -6.79
N GLY A 202 12.52 -31.18 -5.61
CA GLY A 202 11.43 -30.41 -5.00
C GLY A 202 11.86 -29.20 -4.14
N LYS A 203 13.12 -29.13 -3.69
CA LYS A 203 13.58 -28.07 -2.76
C LYS A 203 14.06 -26.80 -3.46
N GLY A 204 14.93 -26.91 -4.48
CA GLY A 204 15.50 -25.74 -5.18
C GLY A 204 14.46 -24.86 -5.89
N GLN A 205 13.40 -25.46 -6.46
CA GLN A 205 12.31 -24.73 -7.12
C GLN A 205 11.49 -23.88 -6.14
N LYS A 206 11.35 -24.31 -4.87
CA LYS A 206 10.64 -23.54 -3.84
C LYS A 206 11.45 -22.32 -3.40
N VAL A 207 12.78 -22.43 -3.30
CA VAL A 207 13.66 -21.32 -2.91
C VAL A 207 13.62 -20.21 -3.96
N ILE A 208 13.80 -20.56 -5.24
CA ILE A 208 13.75 -19.60 -6.36
C ILE A 208 12.40 -18.85 -6.40
N LYS A 209 11.30 -19.54 -6.07
CA LYS A 209 9.94 -18.97 -6.09
C LYS A 209 9.80 -17.77 -5.16
N TYR A 210 10.36 -17.83 -3.95
CA TYR A 210 10.22 -16.77 -2.95
C TYR A 210 11.41 -15.80 -2.94
N LEU A 211 12.60 -16.27 -3.31
CA LEU A 211 13.83 -15.46 -3.23
C LEU A 211 13.77 -14.20 -4.09
N PHE A 212 13.34 -14.30 -5.36
CA PHE A 212 13.32 -13.15 -6.26
C PHE A 212 12.23 -12.11 -5.91
N PRO A 213 10.96 -12.48 -5.66
CA PRO A 213 9.97 -11.52 -5.17
C PRO A 213 10.38 -10.86 -3.84
N SER A 214 11.01 -11.60 -2.93
CA SER A 214 11.51 -11.03 -1.67
C SER A 214 12.68 -10.06 -1.88
N LEU A 215 13.60 -10.35 -2.81
CA LEU A 215 14.68 -9.44 -3.16
C LEU A 215 14.15 -8.15 -3.79
N ILE A 216 13.17 -8.27 -4.70
CA ILE A 216 12.47 -7.11 -5.29
C ILE A 216 11.79 -6.29 -4.18
N LEU A 217 11.07 -6.96 -3.28
CA LEU A 217 10.39 -6.31 -2.14
C LEU A 217 11.39 -5.59 -1.23
N PHE A 218 12.53 -6.20 -0.91
CA PHE A 218 13.56 -5.57 -0.09
C PHE A 218 14.13 -4.32 -0.78
N SER A 219 14.51 -4.44 -2.06
CA SER A 219 15.07 -3.31 -2.81
C SER A 219 14.08 -2.15 -2.94
N ILE A 220 12.79 -2.43 -3.16
CA ILE A 220 11.79 -1.36 -3.25
C ILE A 220 11.47 -0.73 -1.89
N LEU A 221 11.54 -1.47 -0.78
CA LEU A 221 11.39 -0.89 0.56
C LEU A 221 12.53 0.08 0.91
N VAL A 222 13.76 -0.20 0.46
CA VAL A 222 14.89 0.73 0.56
C VAL A 222 14.64 1.99 -0.29
N SER A 223 14.13 1.83 -1.51
CA SER A 223 13.75 2.97 -2.36
C SER A 223 12.63 3.82 -1.73
N LEU A 224 11.64 3.22 -1.07
CA LEU A 224 10.60 3.95 -0.35
C LEU A 224 11.16 4.72 0.85
N TYR A 225 12.12 4.16 1.59
CA TYR A 225 12.80 4.84 2.70
C TYR A 225 13.50 6.13 2.23
N SER A 226 14.04 6.13 1.01
CA SER A 226 14.68 7.31 0.42
C SER A 226 13.73 8.52 0.28
N ASN A 227 12.42 8.30 0.14
CA ASN A 227 11.44 9.40 0.13
C ASN A 227 11.35 10.07 1.49
N SER A 228 11.35 9.29 2.55
CA SER A 228 11.26 9.80 3.92
C SER A 228 12.53 10.56 4.33
N MET A 229 13.69 10.21 3.78
CA MET A 229 14.95 10.94 4.00
C MET A 229 14.95 12.39 3.44
N ILE A 230 14.16 12.67 2.40
CA ILE A 230 14.04 14.02 1.80
C ILE A 230 12.74 14.72 2.22
N SER A 231 11.89 14.04 3.00
CA SER A 231 10.63 14.61 3.47
C SER A 231 10.84 15.71 4.52
N HIS A 232 9.78 16.51 4.76
CA HIS A 232 9.74 17.49 5.84
C HIS A 232 9.99 16.86 7.23
N SER A 233 9.74 15.56 7.40
CA SER A 233 10.05 14.84 8.64
C SER A 233 11.55 14.82 8.97
N ASN A 234 12.42 14.85 7.96
CA ASN A 234 13.87 14.88 8.18
C ASN A 234 14.37 16.27 8.63
N ALA A 235 13.63 17.33 8.30
CA ALA A 235 13.95 18.73 8.60
C ALA A 235 13.53 19.19 10.01
N LEU A 236 12.93 18.31 10.81
CA LEU A 236 12.52 18.62 12.19
C LEU A 236 13.75 18.77 13.11
N SER A 237 13.75 19.83 13.92
CA SER A 237 14.81 20.09 14.92
C SER A 237 14.85 19.03 16.03
N SER A 238 13.70 18.42 16.36
CA SER A 238 13.56 17.37 17.38
C SER A 238 12.84 16.15 16.82
N TYR A 239 13.22 14.95 17.28
CA TYR A 239 12.62 13.66 16.89
C TYR A 239 12.61 13.31 15.38
N SER A 240 13.44 13.97 14.56
CA SER A 240 13.54 13.74 13.10
C SER A 240 13.66 12.25 12.72
N LYS A 241 14.51 11.47 13.39
CA LYS A 241 14.66 10.02 13.14
C LYS A 241 13.35 9.24 13.30
N LEU A 242 12.55 9.58 14.31
CA LEU A 242 11.27 8.92 14.56
C LEU A 242 10.22 9.35 13.54
N ALA A 243 10.18 10.64 13.17
CA ALA A 243 9.27 11.15 12.15
C ALA A 243 9.56 10.53 10.76
N VAL A 244 10.84 10.42 10.38
CA VAL A 244 11.28 9.73 9.15
C VAL A 244 10.86 8.26 9.16
N PHE A 245 11.01 7.57 10.28
CA PHE A 245 10.58 6.17 10.41
C PHE A 245 9.06 6.01 10.31
N VAL A 246 8.29 6.88 10.95
CA VAL A 246 6.82 6.90 10.88
C VAL A 246 6.35 7.18 9.45
N ASP A 247 6.98 8.11 8.75
CA ASP A 247 6.71 8.41 7.34
C ASP A 247 7.01 7.21 6.44
N TRP A 248 8.13 6.51 6.67
CA TRP A 248 8.46 5.30 5.93
C TRP A 248 7.44 4.17 6.15
N ILE A 249 6.97 3.98 7.39
CA ILE A 249 5.89 3.04 7.70
C ILE A 249 4.59 3.46 7.00
N HIS A 250 4.26 4.75 7.02
CA HIS A 250 3.07 5.29 6.35
C HIS A 250 3.10 4.95 4.85
N LEU A 251 4.18 5.31 4.16
CA LEU A 251 4.36 5.04 2.73
C LEU A 251 4.35 3.53 2.43
N THR A 252 4.97 2.71 3.27
CA THR A 252 4.95 1.25 3.11
C THR A 252 3.54 0.68 3.23
N ALA A 253 2.74 1.14 4.19
CA ALA A 253 1.36 0.70 4.36
C ALA A 253 0.48 1.15 3.17
N VAL A 254 0.67 2.37 2.67
CA VAL A 254 0.04 2.87 1.44
C VAL A 254 0.44 1.99 0.24
N ALA A 255 1.71 1.60 0.13
CA ALA A 255 2.20 0.76 -0.97
C ALA A 255 1.54 -0.62 -0.99
N ILE A 256 1.45 -1.25 0.18
CA ILE A 256 0.79 -2.56 0.33
C ILE A 256 -0.69 -2.47 -0.05
N TRP A 257 -1.38 -1.39 0.34
CA TRP A 257 -2.80 -1.20 0.05
C TRP A 257 -3.07 -0.81 -1.41
N ILE A 258 -2.57 0.32 -1.87
CA ILE A 258 -2.84 0.85 -3.22
C ILE A 258 -2.17 -0.04 -4.28
N GLY A 259 -0.91 -0.41 -4.06
CA GLY A 259 -0.20 -1.31 -4.98
C GLY A 259 -0.81 -2.73 -5.01
N GLY A 260 -1.45 -3.16 -3.92
CA GLY A 260 -2.21 -4.41 -3.90
C GLY A 260 -3.52 -4.35 -4.69
N LEU A 261 -4.24 -3.23 -4.65
CA LEU A 261 -5.38 -2.99 -5.54
C LEU A 261 -4.95 -3.03 -7.01
N PHE A 262 -3.78 -2.45 -7.33
CA PHE A 262 -3.20 -2.53 -8.67
C PHE A 262 -2.90 -3.98 -9.08
N TYR A 263 -2.30 -4.78 -8.19
CA TYR A 263 -2.05 -6.20 -8.43
C TYR A 263 -3.36 -6.96 -8.73
N ILE A 264 -4.40 -6.74 -7.92
CA ILE A 264 -5.71 -7.39 -8.12
C ILE A 264 -6.30 -7.00 -9.48
N TYR A 265 -6.32 -5.71 -9.80
CA TYR A 265 -6.90 -5.23 -11.05
C TYR A 265 -6.15 -5.74 -12.29
N SER A 266 -4.81 -5.64 -12.27
CA SER A 266 -3.95 -5.86 -13.43
C SER A 266 -3.55 -7.31 -13.66
N ILE A 267 -3.52 -8.13 -12.61
CA ILE A 267 -3.10 -9.54 -12.68
C ILE A 267 -4.29 -10.46 -12.42
N ILE A 268 -4.93 -10.34 -11.26
CA ILE A 268 -6.00 -11.28 -10.84
C ILE A 268 -7.26 -11.13 -11.72
N LEU A 269 -7.70 -9.90 -12.01
CA LEU A 269 -8.97 -9.62 -12.69
C LEU A 269 -8.84 -9.38 -14.21
N LYS A 270 -7.61 -9.37 -14.76
CA LYS A 270 -7.37 -9.01 -16.17
C LYS A 270 -7.83 -10.08 -17.15
N ASP A 271 -7.56 -11.35 -16.87
CA ASP A 271 -7.92 -12.49 -17.74
C ASP A 271 -9.35 -13.00 -17.57
N TRP A 272 -10.22 -12.19 -16.95
CA TRP A 272 -11.66 -12.44 -16.86
C TRP A 272 -12.37 -12.21 -18.21
N LYS A 273 -11.91 -12.85 -19.28
CA LYS A 273 -12.63 -12.83 -20.57
C LYS A 273 -13.64 -13.98 -20.55
N VAL A 274 -14.87 -13.64 -20.19
CA VAL A 274 -16.04 -14.52 -20.35
C VAL A 274 -16.29 -14.67 -21.84
N ASN A 275 -15.60 -15.60 -22.50
CA ASN A 275 -16.05 -16.12 -23.78
C ASN A 275 -17.01 -17.26 -23.51
N TYR A 276 -18.21 -16.93 -23.04
CA TYR A 276 -19.35 -17.83 -23.15
C TYR A 276 -19.98 -17.60 -24.53
N ASP A 277 -19.23 -17.93 -25.58
CA ASP A 277 -19.82 -18.02 -26.91
C ASP A 277 -20.47 -19.40 -27.02
N GLY A 278 -21.67 -19.51 -26.46
CA GLY A 278 -22.50 -20.72 -26.45
C GLY A 278 -22.86 -21.24 -27.86
N ASN A 279 -22.46 -20.54 -28.93
CA ASN A 279 -22.73 -20.94 -30.31
C ASN A 279 -21.68 -21.91 -30.93
N ARG A 280 -20.58 -22.25 -30.24
CA ARG A 280 -19.59 -23.22 -30.78
C ARG A 280 -19.79 -24.67 -30.36
N SER A 281 -20.81 -24.98 -29.56
CA SER A 281 -21.11 -26.34 -29.08
C SER A 281 -21.53 -27.34 -30.18
N LYS A 282 -21.79 -26.89 -31.41
CA LYS A 282 -22.17 -27.78 -32.53
C LYS A 282 -21.01 -28.42 -33.30
N ARG A 283 -19.74 -28.24 -32.90
CA ARG A 283 -18.60 -28.96 -33.51
C ARG A 283 -18.28 -30.22 -32.71
N LYS A 284 -18.95 -31.33 -33.07
CA LYS A 284 -18.67 -32.69 -32.58
C LYS A 284 -17.16 -32.98 -32.73
N GLY A 285 -16.42 -33.03 -31.63
CA GLY A 285 -15.01 -33.46 -31.61
C GLY A 285 -14.06 -32.75 -30.63
N ILE A 286 -14.42 -31.60 -30.05
CA ILE A 286 -13.52 -30.79 -29.18
C ILE A 286 -14.04 -30.76 -27.72
N SER A 287 -14.62 -31.86 -27.23
CA SER A 287 -15.23 -31.90 -25.89
C SER A 287 -14.22 -31.89 -24.75
N SER A 288 -13.02 -32.45 -24.93
CA SER A 288 -12.00 -32.55 -23.87
C SER A 288 -11.25 -31.23 -23.63
N LEU A 289 -10.89 -30.50 -24.69
CA LEU A 289 -10.20 -29.21 -24.58
C LEU A 289 -11.15 -28.10 -24.08
N VAL A 290 -12.43 -28.14 -24.45
CA VAL A 290 -13.45 -27.22 -23.94
C VAL A 290 -13.72 -27.49 -22.46
N ARG A 291 -13.87 -28.76 -22.04
CA ARG A 291 -14.00 -29.13 -20.62
C ARG A 291 -12.78 -28.74 -19.79
N LEU A 292 -11.56 -28.94 -20.29
CA LEU A 292 -10.36 -28.45 -19.59
C LEU A 292 -10.34 -26.92 -19.45
N GLY A 293 -10.84 -26.18 -20.45
CA GLY A 293 -10.97 -24.73 -20.41
C GLY A 293 -11.97 -24.25 -19.35
N GLU A 294 -13.13 -24.91 -19.23
CA GLU A 294 -14.16 -24.60 -18.24
C GLU A 294 -13.69 -24.91 -16.81
N ILE A 295 -13.09 -26.09 -16.58
CA ILE A 295 -12.55 -26.48 -15.27
C ILE A 295 -11.44 -25.52 -14.81
N ASN A 296 -10.52 -25.16 -15.72
CA ASN A 296 -9.47 -24.17 -15.43
C ASN A 296 -10.04 -22.76 -15.20
N GLY A 297 -11.17 -22.45 -15.84
CA GLY A 297 -11.91 -21.20 -15.65
C GLY A 297 -12.43 -21.10 -14.22
N ILE A 298 -13.18 -22.10 -13.78
CA ILE A 298 -13.79 -22.18 -12.43
C ILE A 298 -12.71 -22.13 -11.34
N ASP A 299 -11.61 -22.89 -11.49
CA ASP A 299 -10.54 -22.91 -10.49
C ASP A 299 -9.83 -21.54 -10.33
N ARG A 300 -9.73 -20.75 -11.40
CA ARG A 300 -9.19 -19.39 -11.32
C ARG A 300 -10.11 -18.43 -10.58
N GLN A 301 -11.43 -18.57 -10.71
CA GLN A 301 -12.39 -17.67 -10.06
C GLN A 301 -12.41 -17.89 -8.55
N THR A 302 -12.37 -19.15 -8.12
CA THR A 302 -12.32 -19.50 -6.69
C THR A 302 -11.02 -19.02 -6.04
N ILE A 303 -9.88 -19.16 -6.74
CA ILE A 303 -8.59 -18.61 -6.30
C ILE A 303 -8.64 -17.08 -6.21
N ALA A 304 -9.21 -16.41 -7.22
CA ALA A 304 -9.35 -14.95 -7.24
C ALA A 304 -10.23 -14.45 -6.07
N ALA A 305 -11.39 -15.08 -5.84
CA ALA A 305 -12.27 -14.76 -4.72
C ALA A 305 -11.55 -14.92 -3.37
N LYS A 306 -10.84 -16.05 -3.19
CA LYS A 306 -10.06 -16.32 -1.98
C LYS A 306 -8.92 -15.31 -1.79
N PHE A 307 -8.25 -14.92 -2.87
CA PHE A 307 -7.22 -13.89 -2.82
C PHE A 307 -7.81 -12.55 -2.38
N ILE A 308 -8.92 -12.11 -2.98
CA ILE A 308 -9.57 -10.83 -2.67
C ILE A 308 -10.03 -10.78 -1.20
N MET A 309 -10.60 -11.87 -0.68
CA MET A 309 -11.01 -11.96 0.74
C MET A 309 -9.82 -11.83 1.70
N ASN A 310 -8.70 -12.51 1.40
CA ASN A 310 -7.49 -12.43 2.22
C ASN A 310 -6.79 -11.07 2.08
N PHE A 311 -6.79 -10.49 0.88
CA PHE A 311 -6.28 -9.14 0.66
C PHE A 311 -7.06 -8.10 1.45
N SER A 312 -8.39 -8.25 1.59
CA SER A 312 -9.21 -7.35 2.41
C SER A 312 -8.73 -7.30 3.86
N TYR A 313 -8.19 -8.40 4.40
CA TYR A 313 -7.58 -8.40 5.74
C TYR A 313 -6.31 -7.55 5.79
N VAL A 314 -5.44 -7.72 4.80
CA VAL A 314 -4.20 -6.90 4.67
C VAL A 314 -4.56 -5.43 4.48
N ALA A 315 -5.57 -5.11 3.66
CA ALA A 315 -6.00 -3.74 3.42
C ALA A 315 -6.52 -3.06 4.69
N ILE A 316 -7.33 -3.75 5.52
CA ILE A 316 -7.79 -3.20 6.81
C ILE A 316 -6.58 -2.94 7.74
N LEU A 317 -5.62 -3.85 7.77
CA LEU A 317 -4.39 -3.70 8.55
C LEU A 317 -3.59 -2.47 8.11
N SER A 318 -3.39 -2.32 6.80
CA SER A 318 -2.74 -1.15 6.21
C SER A 318 -3.49 0.14 6.56
N LEU A 319 -4.83 0.15 6.48
CA LEU A 319 -5.64 1.33 6.82
C LEU A 319 -5.49 1.77 8.28
N ILE A 320 -5.38 0.82 9.22
CA ILE A 320 -5.10 1.14 10.64
C ILE A 320 -3.73 1.83 10.75
N ILE A 321 -2.70 1.25 10.13
CA ILE A 321 -1.34 1.81 10.16
C ILE A 321 -1.31 3.19 9.51
N ILE A 322 -1.90 3.35 8.32
CA ILE A 322 -2.00 4.62 7.59
C ILE A 322 -2.72 5.68 8.43
N GLY A 323 -3.84 5.31 9.07
CA GLY A 323 -4.61 6.22 9.91
C GLY A 323 -3.83 6.73 11.10
N ILE A 324 -3.17 5.82 11.85
CA ILE A 324 -2.38 6.19 13.04
C ILE A 324 -1.15 7.02 12.64
N THR A 325 -0.36 6.52 11.67
CA THR A 325 0.85 7.23 11.22
C THR A 325 0.53 8.56 10.57
N GLY A 326 -0.57 8.65 9.81
CA GLY A 326 -1.04 9.90 9.21
C GLY A 326 -1.48 10.93 10.26
N LEU A 327 -2.14 10.50 11.34
CA LEU A 327 -2.48 11.37 12.46
C LEU A 327 -1.24 11.87 13.20
N ILE A 328 -0.24 11.01 13.43
CA ILE A 328 1.04 11.38 14.04
C ILE A 328 1.74 12.44 13.17
N LEU A 329 1.90 12.19 11.87
CA LEU A 329 2.57 13.12 10.95
C LEU A 329 1.78 14.43 10.81
N GLY A 330 0.45 14.37 10.73
CA GLY A 330 -0.40 15.56 10.71
C GLY A 330 -0.24 16.42 11.95
N ARG A 331 -0.15 15.80 13.14
CA ARG A 331 0.10 16.51 14.41
C ARG A 331 1.47 17.19 14.43
N ILE A 332 2.50 16.51 13.91
CA ILE A 332 3.87 17.01 13.84
C ILE A 332 3.97 18.21 12.88
N HIS A 333 3.27 18.16 11.73
CA HIS A 333 3.39 19.21 10.70
C HIS A 333 2.45 20.41 10.89
N LEU A 334 1.20 20.21 11.33
CA LEU A 334 0.24 21.33 11.47
C LEU A 334 0.37 22.08 12.80
N GLN A 335 0.82 21.37 13.84
CA GLN A 335 0.98 21.81 15.24
C GLN A 335 -0.29 22.30 15.95
N ASN A 336 -1.20 23.01 15.26
CA ASN A 336 -2.47 23.56 15.74
C ASN A 336 -3.64 23.19 14.79
N ILE A 337 -4.87 23.23 15.31
CA ILE A 337 -6.07 22.93 14.52
C ILE A 337 -6.41 24.05 13.52
N SER A 338 -6.16 25.30 13.87
CA SER A 338 -6.41 26.47 12.99
C SER A 338 -5.56 26.39 11.72
N SER A 339 -4.34 25.87 11.82
CA SER A 339 -3.47 25.61 10.67
C SER A 339 -4.09 24.65 9.67
N LEU A 340 -4.98 23.74 10.08
CA LEU A 340 -5.64 22.80 9.15
C LEU A 340 -6.53 23.51 8.13
N PHE A 341 -7.20 24.60 8.53
CA PHE A 341 -8.20 25.28 7.70
C PHE A 341 -7.67 26.57 7.05
N LEU A 342 -6.64 27.18 7.63
CA LEU A 342 -6.14 28.47 7.19
C LEU A 342 -4.92 28.38 6.27
N THR A 343 -4.22 27.23 6.25
CA THR A 343 -2.97 27.06 5.48
C THR A 343 -3.21 26.35 4.16
N VAL A 344 -2.37 26.61 3.15
CA VAL A 344 -2.42 25.88 1.88
C VAL A 344 -2.09 24.41 2.12
N TYR A 345 -1.11 24.13 2.99
CA TYR A 345 -0.76 22.78 3.42
C TYR A 345 -1.97 22.04 4.00
N GLY A 346 -2.72 22.69 4.92
CA GLY A 346 -3.93 22.16 5.54
C GLY A 346 -5.05 21.88 4.53
N ASN A 347 -5.28 22.78 3.58
CA ASN A 347 -6.27 22.61 2.53
C ASN A 347 -5.97 21.41 1.61
N ILE A 348 -4.70 21.20 1.23
CA ILE A 348 -4.29 20.03 0.46
C ILE A 348 -4.48 18.74 1.30
N LEU A 349 -4.20 18.80 2.60
CA LEU A 349 -4.43 17.67 3.51
C LEU A 349 -5.93 17.33 3.64
N ILE A 350 -6.81 18.34 3.77
CA ILE A 350 -8.27 18.16 3.77
C ILE A 350 -8.71 17.47 2.49
N LEU A 351 -8.21 17.92 1.32
CA LEU A 351 -8.52 17.28 0.04
C LEU A 351 -8.08 15.80 0.02
N LYS A 352 -6.88 15.49 0.53
CA LYS A 352 -6.40 14.11 0.68
C LYS A 352 -7.34 13.26 1.54
N ILE A 353 -7.82 13.79 2.66
CA ILE A 353 -8.75 13.10 3.56
C ILE A 353 -10.11 12.90 2.87
N CYS A 354 -10.62 13.94 2.21
CA CYS A 354 -11.89 13.92 1.47
C CYS A 354 -11.90 12.87 0.36
N LEU A 355 -10.77 12.67 -0.34
CA LEU A 355 -10.61 11.60 -1.34
C LEU A 355 -10.47 10.20 -0.73
N THR A 356 -9.86 10.10 0.46
CA THR A 356 -9.63 8.82 1.14
C THR A 356 -10.94 8.20 1.67
N LEU A 357 -11.87 9.02 2.18
CA LEU A 357 -13.16 8.54 2.70
C LEU A 357 -14.00 7.74 1.68
N PRO A 358 -14.32 8.25 0.47
CA PRO A 358 -15.08 7.49 -0.51
C PRO A 358 -14.33 6.24 -0.97
N MET A 359 -13.00 6.27 -1.03
CA MET A 359 -12.19 5.09 -1.33
C MET A 359 -12.35 3.99 -0.27
N ILE A 360 -12.37 4.34 1.03
CA ILE A 360 -12.62 3.38 2.12
C ILE A 360 -14.05 2.81 2.04
N ILE A 361 -15.05 3.65 1.73
CA ILE A 361 -16.45 3.22 1.57
C ILE A 361 -16.59 2.21 0.43
N LEU A 362 -15.95 2.48 -0.72
CA LEU A 362 -15.93 1.55 -1.85
C LEU A 362 -15.25 0.22 -1.48
N GLY A 363 -14.14 0.28 -0.74
CA GLY A 363 -13.45 -0.93 -0.29
C GLY A 363 -14.35 -1.84 0.57
N LYS A 364 -15.13 -1.25 1.48
CA LYS A 364 -16.14 -1.98 2.27
C LYS A 364 -17.25 -2.56 1.39
N TYR A 365 -17.76 -1.77 0.44
CA TYR A 365 -18.77 -2.24 -0.52
C TYR A 365 -18.28 -3.45 -1.31
N ASN A 366 -17.05 -3.41 -1.82
CA ASN A 366 -16.43 -4.51 -2.55
C ASN A 366 -16.26 -5.76 -1.69
N GLN A 367 -15.80 -5.59 -0.45
CA GLN A 367 -15.68 -6.69 0.51
C GLN A 367 -17.03 -7.40 0.74
N ASP A 368 -18.10 -6.63 0.94
CA ASP A 368 -19.44 -7.18 1.17
C ASP A 368 -19.98 -7.92 -0.06
N LYS A 369 -19.72 -7.41 -1.28
CA LYS A 369 -20.13 -8.06 -2.53
C LYS A 369 -19.37 -9.36 -2.79
N VAL A 370 -18.07 -9.41 -2.49
CA VAL A 370 -17.26 -10.64 -2.63
C VAL A 370 -17.71 -11.70 -1.62
N ALA A 371 -18.02 -11.30 -0.38
CA ALA A 371 -18.54 -12.22 0.63
C ALA A 371 -19.94 -12.79 0.27
N HIS A 372 -20.80 -11.97 -0.34
CA HIS A 372 -22.08 -12.46 -0.84
C HIS A 372 -21.89 -13.50 -1.95
N MET A 373 -20.99 -13.24 -2.90
CA MET A 373 -20.67 -14.17 -3.99
C MET A 373 -20.17 -15.52 -3.46
N SER A 374 -19.29 -15.51 -2.47
CA SER A 374 -18.73 -16.75 -1.93
C SER A 374 -19.76 -17.58 -1.15
N ASN A 375 -20.75 -16.95 -0.53
CA ASN A 375 -21.84 -17.68 0.14
C ASN A 375 -22.81 -18.34 -0.86
N LEU A 376 -23.00 -17.75 -2.05
CA LEU A 376 -23.78 -18.40 -3.11
C LEU A 376 -23.14 -19.71 -3.58
N GLU A 377 -21.80 -19.79 -3.57
CA GLU A 377 -21.05 -20.99 -3.97
C GLU A 377 -21.24 -22.17 -3.01
N ILE A 378 -21.19 -21.91 -1.70
CA ILE A 378 -21.39 -22.93 -0.66
C ILE A 378 -22.81 -23.49 -0.69
N ASN A 379 -23.81 -22.63 -0.92
CA ASN A 379 -25.20 -23.08 -1.01
C ASN A 379 -25.45 -23.91 -2.28
N HIS A 380 -24.70 -23.66 -3.35
CA HIS A 380 -24.78 -24.45 -4.58
C HIS A 380 -24.16 -25.84 -4.43
N GLU A 381 -23.03 -25.97 -3.71
CA GLU A 381 -22.40 -27.27 -3.43
C GLU A 381 -23.31 -28.21 -2.60
N ASN A 382 -24.26 -27.64 -1.85
CA ASN A 382 -25.24 -28.38 -1.04
C ASN A 382 -26.56 -28.70 -1.76
N ILE A 383 -26.83 -28.16 -2.96
CA ILE A 383 -28.10 -28.34 -3.68
C ILE A 383 -27.83 -28.96 -5.05
N ASN A 384 -28.13 -30.26 -5.20
CA ASN A 384 -28.11 -30.98 -6.49
C ASN A 384 -29.22 -30.47 -7.42
N LEU A 385 -28.98 -29.42 -8.21
CA LEU A 385 -29.87 -28.99 -9.30
C LEU A 385 -29.05 -28.45 -10.49
N GLU A 386 -28.87 -29.29 -11.52
CA GLU A 386 -28.22 -28.92 -12.79
C GLU A 386 -28.93 -27.77 -13.52
N GLU A 387 -30.23 -27.56 -13.25
CA GLU A 387 -31.08 -26.55 -13.91
C GLU A 387 -30.79 -25.10 -13.47
N ASN A 388 -30.26 -24.87 -12.25
CA ASN A 388 -29.96 -23.53 -11.70
C ASN A 388 -28.50 -23.06 -11.92
N SER A 389 -27.65 -23.91 -12.50
CA SER A 389 -26.21 -23.66 -12.63
C SER A 389 -25.86 -22.45 -13.52
N LYS A 390 -26.61 -22.27 -14.62
CA LYS A 390 -26.42 -21.16 -15.56
C LYS A 390 -26.82 -19.81 -14.97
N ASP A 391 -27.89 -19.75 -14.20
CA ASP A 391 -28.37 -18.52 -13.58
C ASP A 391 -27.42 -18.04 -12.47
N ILE A 392 -26.89 -18.98 -11.69
CA ILE A 392 -25.89 -18.69 -10.65
C ILE A 392 -24.58 -18.21 -11.28
N GLU A 393 -24.15 -18.84 -12.38
CA GLU A 393 -22.97 -18.38 -13.13
C GLU A 393 -23.16 -16.98 -13.72
N ASN A 394 -24.35 -16.67 -14.26
CA ASN A 394 -24.70 -15.34 -14.75
C ASN A 394 -24.67 -14.28 -13.63
N ILE A 395 -25.24 -14.60 -12.45
CA ILE A 395 -25.22 -13.73 -11.27
C ILE A 395 -23.77 -13.49 -10.81
N ARG A 396 -22.95 -14.54 -10.73
CA ARG A 396 -21.53 -14.45 -10.37
C ARG A 396 -20.76 -13.54 -11.33
N ASN A 397 -20.92 -13.75 -12.63
CA ASN A 397 -20.27 -12.96 -13.67
C ASN A 397 -20.66 -11.48 -13.58
N PHE A 398 -21.94 -11.20 -13.29
CA PHE A 398 -22.44 -9.85 -13.08
C PHE A 398 -21.83 -9.19 -11.83
N ILE A 399 -21.77 -9.90 -10.70
CA ILE A 399 -21.14 -9.39 -9.47
C ILE A 399 -19.66 -9.09 -9.70
N LEU A 400 -18.93 -10.00 -10.36
CA LEU A 400 -17.50 -9.82 -10.62
C LEU A 400 -17.21 -8.69 -11.59
N LYS A 401 -18.05 -8.47 -12.60
CA LYS A 401 -17.95 -7.29 -13.47
C LYS A 401 -18.11 -5.99 -12.68
N LYS A 402 -19.06 -5.94 -11.74
CA LYS A 402 -19.24 -4.79 -10.84
C LYS A 402 -18.04 -4.60 -9.91
N VAL A 403 -17.54 -5.66 -9.29
CA VAL A 403 -16.37 -5.62 -8.41
C VAL A 403 -15.13 -5.15 -9.18
N LYS A 404 -14.87 -5.67 -10.39
CA LYS A 404 -13.76 -5.22 -11.24
C LYS A 404 -13.85 -3.73 -11.57
N LYS A 405 -15.04 -3.24 -11.93
CA LYS A 405 -15.25 -1.80 -12.20
C LYS A 405 -15.01 -0.97 -10.93
N SER A 406 -15.54 -1.41 -9.79
CA SER A 406 -15.37 -0.72 -8.51
C SER A 406 -13.91 -0.67 -8.06
N ILE A 407 -13.17 -1.77 -8.18
CA ILE A 407 -11.72 -1.81 -7.89
C ILE A 407 -10.95 -0.88 -8.83
N GLY A 408 -11.35 -0.77 -10.11
CA GLY A 408 -10.77 0.20 -11.03
C GLY A 408 -10.98 1.65 -10.58
N ILE A 409 -12.17 1.97 -10.05
CA ILE A 409 -12.49 3.29 -9.48
C ILE A 409 -11.68 3.54 -8.20
N GLU A 410 -11.58 2.55 -7.30
CA GLU A 410 -10.74 2.64 -6.10
C GLU A 410 -9.27 2.87 -6.45
N LEU A 411 -8.75 2.17 -7.46
CA LEU A 411 -7.38 2.35 -7.93
C LEU A 411 -7.17 3.77 -8.47
N LEU A 412 -8.13 4.31 -9.23
CA LEU A 412 -8.07 5.69 -9.73
C LEU A 412 -8.07 6.71 -8.59
N LEU A 413 -8.93 6.50 -7.58
CA LEU A 413 -8.94 7.32 -6.36
C LEU A 413 -7.60 7.21 -5.61
N GLY A 414 -7.05 6.00 -5.49
CA GLY A 414 -5.74 5.79 -4.87
C GLY A 414 -4.62 6.55 -5.59
N ILE A 415 -4.60 6.52 -6.93
CA ILE A 415 -3.68 7.32 -7.74
C ILE A 415 -3.87 8.81 -7.47
N ALA A 416 -5.12 9.30 -7.47
CA ALA A 416 -5.42 10.71 -7.18
C ALA A 416 -4.96 11.13 -5.77
N ILE A 417 -5.17 10.29 -4.75
CA ILE A 417 -4.70 10.54 -3.37
C ILE A 417 -3.18 10.67 -3.32
N VAL A 418 -2.45 9.80 -4.03
CA VAL A 418 -0.98 9.85 -4.08
C VAL A 418 -0.49 11.06 -4.84
N THR A 419 -1.16 11.46 -5.92
CA THR A 419 -0.88 12.70 -6.63
C THR A 419 -1.11 13.91 -5.72
N VAL A 420 -2.23 14.01 -5.01
CA VAL A 420 -2.44 15.10 -4.03
C VAL A 420 -1.38 15.08 -2.93
N ALA A 421 -0.96 13.90 -2.48
CA ALA A 421 0.09 13.76 -1.48
C ALA A 421 1.47 14.23 -1.97
N SER A 422 1.78 14.15 -3.28
CA SER A 422 3.04 14.69 -3.79
C SER A 422 3.08 16.22 -3.74
N PHE A 423 1.93 16.90 -3.85
CA PHE A 423 1.84 18.35 -3.65
C PHE A 423 2.12 18.76 -2.20
N LEU A 424 1.76 17.93 -1.21
CA LEU A 424 2.17 18.15 0.20
C LEU A 424 3.67 18.08 0.40
N SER A 425 4.42 17.37 -0.47
CA SER A 425 5.88 17.24 -0.34
C SER A 425 6.66 18.41 -0.94
N VAL A 426 6.00 19.31 -1.67
CA VAL A 426 6.60 20.53 -2.24
C VAL A 426 6.05 21.80 -1.59
N THR A 427 5.09 21.66 -0.68
CA THR A 427 4.47 22.77 0.06
C THR A 427 5.04 22.75 1.46
N SER A 428 5.73 23.82 1.85
CA SER A 428 6.27 23.94 3.22
C SER A 428 5.17 23.83 4.27
N PRO A 429 5.36 23.03 5.35
CA PRO A 429 4.42 23.03 6.47
C PRO A 429 4.42 24.41 7.15
N PRO A 430 3.32 24.79 7.82
CA PRO A 430 3.23 26.07 8.51
C PRO A 430 4.25 26.15 9.65
N SER A 431 5.02 27.24 9.71
CA SER A 431 5.86 27.55 10.86
C SER A 431 5.03 28.27 11.93
N LEU A 432 5.34 28.02 13.20
CA LEU A 432 4.66 28.66 14.32
C LEU A 432 5.01 30.15 14.34
N SER A 433 4.11 31.02 13.88
CA SER A 433 4.11 32.41 14.36
C SER A 433 3.53 32.37 15.77
N THR A 434 4.30 32.84 16.75
CA THR A 434 3.79 33.12 18.09
C THR A 434 2.65 34.10 17.97
N SER A 435 1.41 33.60 17.99
CA SER A 435 0.20 34.37 18.22
C SER A 435 0.12 34.81 19.68
N ASN A 436 1.15 35.51 20.16
CA ASN A 436 1.22 36.15 21.48
C ASN A 436 1.26 37.69 21.39
N ASP A 437 1.23 38.26 20.19
CA ASP A 437 1.41 39.71 19.98
C ASP A 437 0.14 40.57 20.15
N SER A 438 -0.91 40.09 20.81
CA SER A 438 -2.04 40.95 21.21
C SER A 438 -2.26 41.09 22.72
N ASP A 439 -1.67 40.23 23.56
CA ASP A 439 -2.08 40.15 24.97
C ASP A 439 -0.97 40.59 25.96
N ALA A 440 0.26 40.80 25.48
CA ALA A 440 1.40 41.17 26.33
C ALA A 440 1.47 42.66 26.73
N TYR A 441 0.52 43.50 26.29
CA TYR A 441 0.48 44.92 26.67
C TYR A 441 -0.68 45.33 27.59
N LEU A 442 -1.52 44.39 28.06
CA LEU A 442 -2.73 44.78 28.82
C LEU A 442 -3.07 43.97 30.07
N ASN A 443 -2.13 43.35 30.79
CA ASN A 443 -2.43 42.94 32.18
C ASN A 443 -1.17 42.85 33.07
N VAL A 444 -0.75 44.01 33.58
CA VAL A 444 -0.06 44.07 34.87
C VAL A 444 -1.16 44.00 35.94
N ASN A 445 -1.13 42.95 36.76
CA ASN A 445 -1.97 42.64 37.93
C ASN A 445 -3.15 41.69 37.70
N GLN A 446 -2.91 40.38 37.83
CA GLN A 446 -3.87 39.49 38.50
C GLN A 446 -3.19 38.20 39.00
N GLU A 447 -3.52 37.84 40.24
CA GLU A 447 -3.04 36.68 41.00
C GLU A 447 -3.33 35.32 40.35
N PRO A 448 -2.65 34.21 40.76
CA PRO A 448 -2.77 32.92 40.09
C PRO A 448 -4.06 32.22 40.52
N MET A 449 -5.16 32.50 39.82
CA MET A 449 -6.27 31.55 39.80
C MET A 449 -5.87 30.39 38.88
N LEU A 450 -6.07 29.17 39.37
CA LEU A 450 -5.77 27.89 38.73
C LEU A 450 -6.67 27.67 37.49
N ALA A 451 -6.50 28.51 36.48
CA ALA A 451 -7.08 28.33 35.17
C ALA A 451 -6.25 27.26 34.45
N LEU A 452 -6.84 26.08 34.28
CA LEU A 452 -6.40 25.11 33.29
C LEU A 452 -6.51 25.77 31.91
N SER A 453 -5.48 26.52 31.53
CA SER A 453 -5.28 27.01 30.18
C SER A 453 -5.01 25.79 29.29
N PHE A 454 -6.07 25.25 28.71
CA PHE A 454 -5.97 24.26 27.65
C PHE A 454 -5.51 25.00 26.39
N GLY A 455 -4.20 25.24 26.26
CA GLY A 455 -3.64 25.77 25.02
C GLY A 455 -4.04 24.90 23.82
N ASP A 456 -4.29 25.52 22.67
CA ASP A 456 -4.75 24.85 21.44
C ASP A 456 -3.93 23.62 21.04
N GLY A 457 -2.62 23.65 21.32
CA GLY A 457 -1.70 22.53 21.09
C GLY A 457 -2.03 21.27 21.92
N ASN A 458 -2.61 21.43 23.12
CA ASN A 458 -3.05 20.31 23.97
C ASN A 458 -4.38 19.74 23.49
N MET A 459 -5.32 20.60 23.05
CA MET A 459 -6.58 20.18 22.46
C MET A 459 -6.36 19.35 21.19
N PHE A 460 -5.45 19.79 20.30
CA PHE A 460 -5.14 19.05 19.08
C PHE A 460 -4.51 17.68 19.36
N THR A 461 -3.66 17.58 20.39
CA THR A 461 -3.09 16.30 20.83
C THR A 461 -4.16 15.35 21.39
N LEU A 462 -5.09 15.85 22.21
CA LEU A 462 -6.22 15.06 22.73
C LEU A 462 -7.11 14.53 21.59
N ILE A 463 -7.43 15.37 20.61
CA ILE A 463 -8.19 14.97 19.41
C ILE A 463 -7.44 13.87 18.64
N THR A 464 -6.12 14.03 18.47
CA THR A 464 -5.26 13.05 17.79
C THR A 464 -5.30 11.69 18.50
N ILE A 465 -5.19 11.69 19.83
CA ILE A 465 -5.26 10.47 20.66
C ILE A 465 -6.64 9.81 20.56
N LEU A 466 -7.72 10.60 20.64
CA LEU A 466 -9.09 10.10 20.56
C LEU A 466 -9.41 9.49 19.18
N LEU A 467 -9.01 10.17 18.11
CA LEU A 467 -9.16 9.67 16.74
C LEU A 467 -8.34 8.39 16.51
N SER A 468 -7.09 8.36 16.97
CA SER A 468 -6.23 7.19 16.85
C SER A 468 -6.82 5.97 17.58
N SER A 469 -7.32 6.18 18.81
CA SER A 469 -8.03 5.15 19.58
C SER A 469 -9.28 4.65 18.86
N THR A 470 -10.05 5.56 18.25
CA THR A 470 -11.24 5.21 17.46
C THR A 470 -10.88 4.37 16.24
N ILE A 471 -9.81 4.73 15.51
CA ILE A 471 -9.32 3.97 14.35
C ILE A 471 -8.92 2.56 14.75
N ILE A 472 -8.21 2.41 15.88
CA ILE A 472 -7.81 1.09 16.40
C ILE A 472 -9.04 0.23 16.72
N ILE A 473 -10.00 0.77 17.46
CA ILE A 473 -11.21 0.05 17.85
C ILE A 473 -12.02 -0.36 16.61
N ALA A 474 -12.31 0.59 15.72
CA ALA A 474 -13.07 0.34 14.50
C ALA A 474 -12.37 -0.66 13.58
N GLY A 475 -11.05 -0.53 13.42
CA GLY A 475 -10.21 -1.45 12.66
C GLY A 475 -10.25 -2.86 13.23
N PHE A 476 -10.11 -3.01 14.55
CA PHE A 476 -10.15 -4.32 15.22
C PHE A 476 -11.52 -5.00 15.13
N VAL A 477 -12.60 -4.23 15.27
CA VAL A 477 -13.97 -4.74 15.04
C VAL A 477 -14.14 -5.25 13.61
N ASN A 478 -13.66 -4.49 12.62
CA ASN A 478 -13.73 -4.88 11.22
C ASN A 478 -12.84 -6.11 10.90
N LEU A 479 -11.64 -6.21 11.49
CA LEU A 479 -10.79 -7.40 11.36
C LEU A 479 -11.50 -8.64 11.90
N ARG A 480 -12.10 -8.57 13.10
CA ARG A 480 -12.88 -9.68 13.69
C ARG A 480 -14.06 -10.08 12.80
N LYS A 481 -14.82 -9.11 12.27
CA LYS A 481 -15.94 -9.38 11.35
C LYS A 481 -15.45 -10.06 10.07
N ASN A 482 -14.37 -9.57 9.46
CA ASN A 482 -13.81 -10.15 8.24
C ASN A 482 -13.30 -11.57 8.49
N ALA A 483 -12.61 -11.78 9.61
CA ALA A 483 -12.12 -13.09 10.00
C ALA A 483 -13.28 -14.10 10.17
N ARG A 484 -14.39 -13.70 10.81
CA ARG A 484 -15.60 -14.54 10.89
C ARG A 484 -16.18 -14.88 9.52
N LYS A 485 -16.28 -13.90 8.61
CA LYS A 485 -16.75 -14.13 7.23
C LYS A 485 -15.89 -15.16 6.52
N ILE A 486 -14.55 -15.00 6.54
CA ILE A 486 -13.61 -15.99 5.99
C ILE A 486 -13.84 -17.37 6.62
N LYS A 487 -14.03 -17.46 7.94
CA LYS A 487 -14.24 -18.75 8.61
C LYS A 487 -15.55 -19.44 8.20
N ILE A 488 -16.63 -18.70 7.99
CA ILE A 488 -17.93 -19.24 7.57
C ILE A 488 -17.88 -19.65 6.09
N THR A 489 -17.26 -18.83 5.25
CA THR A 489 -17.21 -19.06 3.81
C THR A 489 -16.38 -20.28 3.40
N TRP A 490 -15.46 -20.72 4.25
CA TRP A 490 -14.52 -21.80 3.91
C TRP A 490 -14.58 -22.99 4.88
N LYS A 491 -15.65 -23.06 5.69
CA LYS A 491 -16.12 -24.26 6.35
C LYS A 491 -17.13 -24.95 5.44
#